data_AF-A0A7K3YDW2-F1
#
_entry.id   AF-A0A7K3YDW2-F1
#
_cell.length_a   1.000
_cell.length_b   1.000
_cell.length_c   1.000
_cell.angle_alpha   90.00
_cell.angle_beta   90.00
_cell.angle_gamma   90.00
#
_symmetry.space_group_name_H-M   'P 1'
#
loop_
_entity.id
_entity.type
_entity.pdbx_description
1 polymer ?
#
loop_
_entity_poly.entity_id
_entity_poly.type
_entity_poly.pdbx_seq_one_letter_code
_entity_poly.pdbx_strand_id
1 'polypeptide(L)' 'MMENAPDAGGGPRIISWNVTARCNFACTHCYIDAGRHGSPGELDTVEGMAVIDQIAAIGRPILILKRG' A
#
# COMPACT_ATOMS: atom_id res chain seq x y z
N MET A 1 14.16 13.44 20.05
CA MET A 1 15.04 13.80 18.92
C MET A 1 15.06 12.59 18.00
N MET A 2 14.15 12.54 17.03
CA MET A 2 14.15 11.47 16.03
C MET A 2 15.16 11.91 14.98
N GLU A 3 16.39 11.44 15.11
CA GLU A 3 17.43 11.70 14.12
C GLU A 3 16.94 11.16 12.76
N ASN A 4 16.70 12.08 11.83
CA ASN A 4 16.49 11.74 10.43
C ASN A 4 17.84 11.22 9.92
N ALA A 5 18.01 9.91 9.95
CA ALA A 5 19.11 9.24 9.28
C ALA A 5 19.18 9.75 7.84
N PRO A 6 20.37 10.09 7.33
CA PRO A 6 20.51 10.47 5.93
C PRO A 6 19.93 9.36 5.05
N ASP A 7 19.25 9.76 3.97
CA ASP A 7 18.62 8.88 2.98
C ASP A 7 19.69 8.00 2.31
N ALA A 8 20.13 6.97 3.03
CA ALA A 8 21.11 6.01 2.56
C ALA A 8 20.36 4.99 1.70
N GLY A 9 20.23 5.29 0.41
CA GLY A 9 19.74 4.35 -0.60
C GLY A 9 18.70 4.97 -1.51
N GLY A 10 18.90 4.89 -2.82
CA GLY A 10 18.01 5.42 -3.86
C GLY A 10 16.66 4.71 -3.99
N GLY A 11 16.07 4.26 -2.87
CA GLY A 11 14.76 3.64 -2.80
C GLY A 11 13.64 4.68 -2.80
N PRO A 12 12.38 4.24 -3.05
CA PRO A 12 11.23 5.12 -3.01
C PRO A 12 11.05 5.72 -1.61
N ARG A 13 10.72 7.01 -1.53
CA ARG A 13 10.49 7.73 -0.27
C ARG A 13 9.03 7.62 0.20
N ILE A 14 8.11 7.43 -0.73
CA ILE A 14 6.66 7.30 -0.48
C ILE A 14 6.15 6.15 -1.33
N ILE A 15 5.38 5.27 -0.70
CA ILE A 15 4.66 4.18 -1.38
C ILE A 15 3.19 4.34 -1.04
N SER A 16 2.34 4.41 -2.06
CA SER A 16 0.88 4.44 -1.90
C SER A 16 0.32 3.12 -2.41
N TRP A 17 -0.30 2.35 -1.52
CA TRP A 17 -0.80 1.02 -1.82
C TRP A 17 -2.30 0.92 -1.55
N ASN A 18 -3.07 0.53 -2.57
CA ASN A 18 -4.46 0.12 -2.40
C ASN A 18 -4.50 -1.33 -1.93
N VAL A 19 -4.73 -1.55 -0.63
CA VAL A 19 -4.67 -2.89 -0.02
C VAL A 19 -5.86 -3.77 -0.37
N THR A 20 -6.98 -3.17 -0.78
CA THR A 20 -8.18 -3.86 -1.23
C THR A 20 -8.93 -2.99 -2.24
N ALA A 21 -9.51 -3.62 -3.25
CA ALA A 21 -10.47 -3.01 -4.18
C ALA A 21 -11.91 -3.14 -3.67
N ARG A 22 -12.11 -3.71 -2.47
CA ARG A 22 -13.44 -3.87 -1.88
C ARG A 22 -13.97 -2.55 -1.32
N CYS A 23 -15.00 -2.02 -1.96
CA CYS A 23 -15.70 -0.80 -1.55
C CYS A 23 -17.20 -1.03 -1.37
N ASN A 24 -17.84 -0.26 -0.50
CA ASN A 24 -19.29 -0.20 -0.35
C ASN A 24 -19.97 0.85 -1.25
N PHE A 25 -19.22 1.58 -2.06
CA PHE A 25 -19.70 2.60 -3.00
C PHE A 25 -19.36 2.23 -4.45
N ALA A 26 -19.98 2.94 -5.40
CA ALA A 26 -19.79 2.80 -6.84
C ALA A 26 -19.60 4.18 -7.48
N CYS A 27 -18.49 4.84 -7.12
CA CYS A 27 -18.23 6.22 -7.53
C CYS A 27 -17.84 6.28 -9.02
N THR A 28 -18.44 7.19 -9.80
CA THR A 28 -18.12 7.41 -11.23
C THR A 28 -16.66 7.81 -11.47
N HIS A 29 -15.98 8.33 -10.44
CA HIS A 29 -14.59 8.78 -10.47
C HIS A 29 -13.62 7.80 -9.78
N CYS A 30 -14.00 6.52 -9.65
CA CYS A 30 -13.15 5.51 -9.03
C CYS A 30 -12.05 5.04 -9.99
N TYR A 31 -10.80 5.44 -9.71
CA TYR A 31 -9.65 5.12 -10.57
C TYR A 31 -9.17 3.66 -10.49
N ILE A 32 -9.61 2.90 -9.47
CA ILE A 32 -9.26 1.48 -9.29
C ILE A 32 -10.44 0.54 -9.54
N ASP A 33 -11.55 1.06 -10.06
CA ASP A 33 -12.79 0.30 -10.28
C ASP A 33 -13.22 -0.52 -9.06
N ALA A 34 -13.08 0.10 -7.87
CA ALA A 34 -13.41 -0.54 -6.61
C ALA A 34 -14.91 -0.81 -6.49
N GLY A 35 -15.25 -1.95 -5.89
CA GLY A 35 -16.63 -2.42 -5.81
C GLY A 35 -16.84 -3.46 -4.71
N ARG A 36 -18.06 -3.96 -4.59
CA ARG A 36 -18.47 -4.76 -3.42
C ARG A 36 -17.71 -6.07 -3.23
N HIS A 37 -17.20 -6.64 -4.32
CA HIS A 37 -16.64 -7.98 -4.37
C HIS A 37 -15.11 -8.01 -4.22
N GLY A 38 -14.44 -6.85 -4.24
CA GLY A 38 -12.97 -6.81 -4.29
C GLY A 38 -12.41 -7.38 -5.59
N SER A 39 -11.08 -7.50 -5.67
CA SER A 39 -10.40 -8.13 -6.80
C SER A 39 -10.14 -9.62 -6.54
N PRO A 40 -10.28 -10.50 -7.55
CA PRO A 40 -9.74 -11.85 -7.43
C PRO A 40 -8.23 -11.79 -7.17
N GLY A 41 -7.75 -12.58 -6.21
CA GLY A 41 -6.34 -12.60 -5.82
C GLY A 41 -5.89 -11.45 -4.92
N GLU A 42 -6.81 -10.79 -4.20
CA GLU A 42 -6.41 -9.91 -3.10
C GLU A 42 -5.57 -10.68 -2.06
N LEU A 43 -4.50 -10.02 -1.61
CA LEU A 43 -3.61 -10.59 -0.61
C LEU A 43 -4.36 -10.79 0.72
N ASP A 44 -4.08 -11.89 1.38
CA ASP A 44 -4.46 -12.05 2.78
C ASP A 44 -3.56 -11.20 3.70
N THR A 45 -3.89 -11.17 4.99
CA THR A 45 -3.13 -10.39 5.97
C THR A 45 -1.67 -10.83 6.07
N VAL A 46 -1.37 -12.13 5.95
CA VAL A 46 -0.02 -12.66 6.08
C VAL A 46 0.81 -12.25 4.87
N GLU A 47 0.26 -12.41 3.67
CA GLU A 47 0.87 -11.97 2.43
C GLU A 47 1.10 -10.46 2.41
N GLY A 48 0.13 -9.69 2.90
CA GLY A 48 0.24 -8.23 2.97
C GLY A 48 1.33 -7.76 3.94
N MET A 49 1.50 -8.43 5.08
CA MET A 49 2.60 -8.17 6.00
C MET A 49 3.96 -8.51 5.37
N ALA A 50 4.04 -9.60 4.61
CA ALA A 50 5.26 -9.95 3.88
C ALA A 50 5.66 -8.88 2.84
N VAL A 51 4.68 -8.23 2.19
CA VAL A 51 4.95 -7.07 1.30
C VAL A 51 5.54 -5.89 2.09
N ILE A 52 5.03 -5.62 3.29
CA ILE A 52 5.57 -4.56 4.16
C ILE A 52 7.01 -4.85 4.55
N ASP A 53 7.33 -6.11 4.88
CA ASP A 53 8.70 -6.53 5.19
C ASP A 53 9.64 -6.37 3.99
N GLN A 54 9.17 -6.71 2.78
CA GLN A 54 9.92 -6.49 1.54
C GLN A 54 10.17 -4.99 1.27
N ILE A 55 9.16 -4.15 1.53
CA ILE A 55 9.29 -2.69 1.43
C ILE A 55 10.33 -2.16 2.43
N ALA A 56 10.32 -2.66 3.66
CA ALA A 56 11.28 -2.28 4.68
C ALA A 56 12.72 -2.75 4.35
N ALA A 57 12.86 -3.84 3.59
CA ALA A 57 14.17 -4.35 3.15
C ALA A 57 14.85 -3.45 2.10
N ILE A 58 14.07 -2.72 1.28
CA ILE A 58 14.60 -1.83 0.23
C ILE A 58 14.81 -0.39 0.70
N GLY A 59 14.26 -0.01 1.86
CA GLY A 59 14.40 1.33 2.39
C GLY A 59 13.43 1.63 3.53
N ARG A 60 13.28 2.91 3.84
CA ARG A 60 12.40 3.38 4.93
C ARG A 60 11.37 4.39 4.39
N PRO A 61 10.47 3.97 3.48
CA PRO A 61 9.45 4.88 2.93
C PRO A 61 8.35 5.19 3.94
N ILE A 62 7.64 6.29 3.67
CA ILE A 62 6.29 6.48 4.20
C ILE A 62 5.36 5.58 3.39
N LEU A 63 4.73 4.61 4.05
CA LEU A 63 3.73 3.73 3.45
C LEU A 63 2.32 4.27 3.72
N ILE A 64 1.60 4.62 2.66
CA ILE A 64 0.21 5.09 2.72
C ILE A 64 -0.71 3.96 2.28
N LEU A 65 -1.44 3.39 3.24
CA LEU A 65 -2.45 2.37 2.98
C LEU A 65 -3.77 3.04 2.59
N LYS A 66 -4.30 2.66 1.43
CA LYS A 66 -5.57 3.12 0.89
C LYS A 66 -6.44 1.92 0.58
N ARG A 67 -7.73 2.17 0.40
CA ARG A 67 -8.73 1.16 0.08
C ARG A 67 -9.69 1.71 -0.97
N GLY A 68 -10.38 0.79 -1.62
CA GLY A 68 -11.57 1.05 -2.42
C GLY A 68 -12.66 1.74 -1.65
#